data_AF-A0A6A2YBP9-F1
#
_entry.id   AF-A0A6A2YBP9-F1
#
_cell.length_a   1.000
_cell.length_b   1.000
_cell.length_c   1.000
_cell.angle_alpha   90.00
_cell.angle_beta   90.00
_cell.angle_gamma   90.00
#
_symmetry.space_group_name_H-M   'P 1'
#
loop_
_entity.id
_entity.type
_entity.pdbx_description
1 polymer ?
#
loop_
_entity_poly.entity_id
_entity_poly.type
_entity_poly.pdbx_seq_one_letter_code
_entity_poly.pdbx_strand_id
1 'polypeptide(L)'
;MRPYLDMDAISDIIVIPPPTSEAGADHSNLRLESSGKCTIKTAYPELHRAQWNEEDDTWDLAWSFDSPQRVRNFIWVILRNLLLTNVERPRWGIVAFIGCPICRANEETIPHIIRDCTNARNVWSQIIWTQYREFLFPNSF
;
A
#
# COMPACT_ATOMS: atom_id res chain seq x y z
N MET A 1 20.60 -6.99 -9.41
CA MET A 1 20.77 -5.53 -9.41
C MET A 1 20.10 -5.01 -10.69
N ARG A 2 18.88 -4.47 -10.59
CA ARG A 2 18.20 -3.90 -11.78
C ARG A 2 18.90 -2.59 -12.16
N PRO A 3 19.17 -2.32 -13.46
CA PRO A 3 19.72 -1.03 -13.85
C PRO A 3 18.71 0.06 -13.46
N TYR A 4 19.21 1.08 -12.75
CA TYR A 4 18.37 2.04 -12.03
C TYR A 4 17.62 2.99 -12.99
N LEU A 5 18.16 3.23 -14.19
CA LEU A 5 17.52 3.97 -15.29
C LEU A 5 18.06 3.45 -16.64
N ASP A 6 17.25 3.57 -17.69
CA ASP A 6 17.65 3.25 -19.06
C ASP A 6 18.64 4.28 -19.61
N MET A 7 19.53 3.88 -20.54
CA MET A 7 20.56 4.78 -21.09
C MET A 7 19.95 5.96 -21.86
N ASP A 8 18.80 5.74 -22.49
CA ASP A 8 18.04 6.79 -23.17
C ASP A 8 17.52 7.83 -22.17
N ALA A 9 16.97 7.39 -21.03
CA ALA A 9 16.52 8.28 -19.97
C ALA A 9 17.68 9.08 -19.33
N ILE A 10 18.87 8.48 -19.23
CA ILE A 10 20.08 9.18 -18.73
C ILE A 10 20.51 10.28 -19.70
N SER A 11 20.50 10.01 -21.01
CA SER A 11 20.82 11.01 -22.03
C SER A 11 19.86 12.20 -21.96
N ASP A 12 18.57 11.94 -21.81
CA ASP A 12 17.56 13.01 -21.71
C ASP A 12 17.74 13.87 -20.45
N ILE A 13 18.08 13.25 -19.31
CA ILE A 13 18.30 13.98 -18.05
C ILE A 13 19.55 14.88 -18.11
N ILE A 14 20.64 14.40 -18.73
CA ILE A 14 21.90 15.17 -18.83
C ILE A 14 21.72 16.46 -19.64
N VAL A 15 20.79 16.46 -20.60
CA VAL A 15 20.51 17.62 -21.44
C VAL A 15 19.72 18.70 -20.71
N ILE A 16 19.09 18.39 -19.57
CA ILE A 16 18.36 19.37 -18.75
C ILE A 16 19.37 20.09 -17.84
N PRO A 17 19.63 21.40 -18.05
CA PRO A 17 20.57 22.13 -17.23
C PRO A 17 20.08 22.20 -15.77
N PRO A 18 20.98 22.12 -14.79
CA PRO A 18 20.60 22.29 -13.38
C PRO A 18 19.98 23.68 -13.16
N PRO A 19 19.03 23.81 -12.23
CA PRO A 19 18.37 25.09 -11.98
C PRO A 19 19.40 26.14 -11.54
N THR A 20 19.57 27.18 -12.36
CA THR A 20 20.43 28.33 -12.11
C THR A 20 19.59 29.52 -11.61
N SER A 21 20.21 30.45 -10.89
CA SER A 21 19.54 31.66 -10.39
C SER A 21 19.00 32.58 -11.50
N GLU A 22 19.42 32.35 -12.75
CA GLU A 22 18.98 33.06 -13.95
C GLU A 22 17.81 32.38 -14.67
N ALA A 23 17.41 31.17 -14.26
CA ALA A 23 16.40 30.35 -14.94
C ALA A 23 14.95 30.89 -14.80
N GLY A 24 14.76 31.98 -14.08
CA GLY A 24 13.44 32.57 -13.83
C GLY A 24 12.66 31.83 -12.75
N ALA A 25 11.36 32.11 -12.65
CA ALA A 25 10.47 31.42 -11.72
C ALA A 25 10.04 30.06 -12.31
N ASP A 26 9.90 29.03 -11.47
CA ASP A 26 9.41 27.74 -11.91
C ASP A 26 8.00 27.83 -12.50
N HIS A 27 7.80 27.18 -13.64
CA HIS A 27 6.52 27.08 -14.32
C HIS A 27 6.13 25.60 -14.48
N SER A 28 4.89 25.27 -14.14
CA SER A 28 4.35 23.92 -14.33
C SER A 28 4.23 23.59 -15.82
N ASN A 29 5.03 22.66 -16.32
CA ASN A 29 5.00 22.20 -17.72
C ASN A 29 3.82 21.26 -18.05
N LEU A 30 2.97 20.94 -17.07
CA LEU A 30 1.80 20.08 -17.27
C LEU A 30 0.69 20.86 -18.00
N ARG A 31 0.77 20.90 -19.33
CA ARG A 31 -0.19 21.61 -20.17
C ARG A 31 -1.42 20.75 -20.43
N LEU A 32 -2.27 20.64 -19.41
CA LEU A 32 -3.43 19.77 -19.42
C LEU A 32 -4.71 20.45 -19.94
N GLU A 33 -4.78 21.77 -19.83
CA GLU A 33 -5.88 22.58 -20.36
C GLU A 33 -5.37 23.53 -21.44
N SER A 34 -6.25 23.89 -22.39
CA SER A 34 -5.99 24.95 -23.38
C SER A 34 -5.76 26.33 -22.75
N SER A 35 -6.21 26.51 -21.50
CA SER A 35 -6.01 27.71 -20.68
C SER A 35 -4.58 27.89 -20.16
N GLY A 36 -3.74 26.85 -20.25
CA GLY A 36 -2.37 26.84 -19.70
C GLY A 36 -2.31 26.77 -18.17
N LYS A 37 -3.45 26.68 -17.47
CA LYS A 37 -3.49 26.56 -16.01
C LYS A 37 -3.45 25.09 -15.59
N CYS A 38 -2.41 24.73 -14.85
CA CYS A 38 -2.31 23.41 -14.20
C CYS A 38 -2.84 23.52 -12.77
N THR A 39 -3.94 22.83 -12.46
CA THR A 39 -4.45 22.72 -11.09
C THR A 39 -4.38 21.28 -10.62
N ILE A 40 -4.33 21.05 -9.30
CA ILE A 40 -4.35 19.69 -8.74
C ILE A 40 -5.56 18.90 -9.23
N LYS A 41 -6.72 19.56 -9.35
CA LYS A 41 -7.98 18.94 -9.82
C LYS A 41 -7.87 18.35 -11.22
N THR A 42 -7.12 18.99 -12.11
CA THR A 42 -6.93 18.52 -13.49
C THR A 42 -5.75 17.57 -13.58
N ALA A 43 -4.63 17.92 -12.95
CA ALA A 43 -3.41 17.11 -12.97
C ALA A 43 -3.60 15.70 -12.39
N TYR A 44 -4.30 15.59 -11.26
CA TYR A 44 -4.36 14.33 -10.50
C TYR A 44 -5.04 13.19 -11.27
N PRO A 45 -6.24 13.36 -11.86
CA PRO A 45 -6.85 12.32 -12.69
C PRO A 45 -5.99 11.89 -13.89
N GLU A 46 -5.34 12.84 -14.58
CA GLU A 46 -4.56 12.53 -15.78
C GLU A 46 -3.26 11.79 -15.47
N LEU A 47 -2.60 12.13 -14.36
CA LEU A 47 -1.43 11.40 -13.86
C LEU A 47 -1.76 9.95 -13.48
N HIS A 48 -2.98 9.73 -12.97
CA HIS A 48 -3.44 8.41 -12.56
C HIS A 48 -4.24 7.67 -13.63
N ARG A 49 -4.47 8.25 -14.82
CA ARG A 49 -5.33 7.68 -15.87
C ARG A 49 -4.96 6.26 -16.28
N ALA A 50 -3.68 5.93 -16.32
CA ALA A 50 -3.19 4.60 -16.70
C ALA A 50 -3.23 3.56 -15.56
N GLN A 51 -3.37 4.01 -14.30
CA GLN A 51 -3.35 3.17 -13.11
C GLN A 51 -4.70 3.11 -12.39
N TRP A 52 -5.64 3.98 -12.77
CA TRP A 52 -6.95 4.07 -12.16
C TRP A 52 -7.76 2.84 -12.54
N ASN A 53 -8.14 2.06 -11.53
CA ASN A 53 -9.09 0.96 -11.67
C ASN A 53 -10.45 1.45 -11.15
N GLU A 54 -11.39 1.73 -12.05
CA GLU A 54 -12.75 2.16 -11.66
C GLU A 54 -13.51 1.09 -10.88
N GLU A 55 -13.05 -0.18 -10.93
CA GLU A 55 -13.66 -1.32 -10.25
C GLU A 55 -12.99 -1.67 -8.90
N ASP A 56 -11.99 -0.89 -8.44
CA ASP A 56 -11.35 -1.12 -7.12
C ASP A 56 -12.23 -0.59 -5.96
N ASP A 57 -13.28 -1.36 -5.64
CA ASP A 57 -14.22 -1.08 -4.56
C ASP A 57 -13.71 -1.55 -3.17
N THR A 58 -12.41 -1.88 -3.03
CA THR A 58 -11.86 -2.32 -1.74
C THR A 58 -11.98 -1.27 -0.65
N TRP A 59 -12.02 0.01 -1.03
CA TRP A 59 -12.35 1.11 -0.13
C TRP A 59 -13.76 0.95 0.46
N ASP A 60 -14.77 0.62 -0.33
CA ASP A 60 -16.14 0.52 0.17
C ASP A 60 -16.30 -0.57 1.22
N LEU A 61 -15.54 -1.67 1.10
CA LEU A 61 -15.51 -2.71 2.14
C LEU A 61 -15.00 -2.18 3.49
N ALA A 62 -13.95 -1.35 3.49
CA ALA A 62 -13.44 -0.74 4.73
C ALA A 62 -14.37 0.34 5.29
N TRP A 63 -15.08 1.09 4.44
CA TRP A 63 -15.95 2.20 4.86
C TRP A 63 -17.37 1.78 5.21
N SER A 64 -17.85 0.65 4.67
CA SER A 64 -19.15 0.06 5.03
C SER A 64 -19.21 -0.43 6.47
N PHE A 65 -18.06 -0.68 7.11
CA PHE A 65 -18.01 -1.19 8.48
C PHE A 65 -18.37 -0.08 9.49
N ASP A 66 -19.40 -0.30 10.31
CA ASP A 66 -19.80 0.64 11.35
C ASP A 66 -18.82 0.58 12.54
N SER A 67 -17.80 1.44 12.49
CA SER A 67 -16.71 1.43 13.46
C SER A 67 -16.00 2.78 13.53
N PRO A 68 -15.23 3.03 14.61
CA PRO A 68 -14.39 4.21 14.70
C PRO A 68 -13.42 4.32 13.52
N GLN A 69 -13.10 5.55 13.10
CA GLN A 69 -12.25 5.81 11.93
C GLN A 69 -10.91 5.07 11.95
N ARG A 70 -10.31 4.86 13.13
CA ARG A 70 -9.06 4.09 13.29
C ARG A 70 -9.19 2.64 12.82
N VAL A 71 -10.36 2.02 13.00
CA VAL A 71 -10.63 0.64 12.60
C VAL A 71 -10.81 0.57 11.09
N ARG A 72 -11.58 1.48 10.49
CA ARG A 72 -11.73 1.59 9.03
C ARG A 72 -10.39 1.78 8.33
N ASN A 73 -9.56 2.71 8.83
CA ASN A 73 -8.21 2.93 8.29
C ASN A 73 -7.33 1.67 8.40
N PHE A 74 -7.42 0.95 9.52
CA PHE A 74 -6.67 -0.30 9.70
C PHE A 74 -7.11 -1.39 8.71
N ILE A 75 -8.42 -1.58 8.52
CA ILE A 75 -8.98 -2.51 7.54
C ILE A 75 -8.50 -2.14 6.13
N TRP A 76 -8.54 -0.86 5.77
CA TRP A 76 -8.07 -0.39 4.48
C TRP A 76 -6.59 -0.69 4.22
N VAL A 77 -5.72 -0.45 5.21
CA VAL A 77 -4.29 -0.79 5.12
C VAL A 77 -4.09 -2.30 4.90
N ILE A 78 -4.88 -3.14 5.56
CA ILE A 78 -4.87 -4.59 5.38
C ILE A 78 -5.29 -4.97 3.96
N LEU A 79 -6.42 -4.45 3.47
CA LEU A 79 -6.97 -4.78 2.15
C LEU A 79 -6.00 -4.45 1.01
N ARG A 80 -5.22 -3.38 1.16
CA ARG A 80 -4.20 -2.98 0.18
C ARG A 80 -2.84 -3.66 0.35
N ASN A 81 -2.72 -4.62 1.27
CA ASN A 81 -1.46 -5.27 1.63
C ASN A 81 -0.34 -4.28 2.00
N LEU A 82 -0.70 -3.16 2.65
CA LEU A 82 0.22 -2.07 2.98
C LEU A 82 0.82 -2.21 4.39
N LEU A 83 0.47 -3.28 5.12
CA LEU A 83 1.02 -3.50 6.45
C LEU A 83 2.43 -4.08 6.35
N LEU A 84 3.38 -3.43 7.02
CA LEU A 84 4.79 -3.83 7.03
C LEU A 84 5.01 -5.07 7.89
N THR A 85 4.69 -6.23 7.34
CA THR A 85 4.94 -7.53 7.97
C THR A 85 6.39 -7.96 7.76
N ASN A 86 6.90 -8.93 8.55
CA ASN A 86 8.31 -9.33 8.41
C ASN A 86 8.61 -9.97 7.05
N VAL A 87 7.61 -10.56 6.39
CA VAL A 87 7.76 -11.07 5.01
C VAL A 87 7.95 -9.93 4.00
N GLU A 88 7.41 -8.74 4.26
CA GLU A 88 7.58 -7.58 3.37
C GLU A 88 8.91 -6.84 3.59
N ARG A 89 9.54 -6.96 4.76
CA ARG A 89 10.80 -6.27 5.09
C ARG A 89 11.96 -6.53 4.10
N PRO A 90 12.22 -7.78 3.64
CA PRO A 90 13.24 -8.04 2.62
C PRO A 90 13.00 -7.29 1.31
N ARG A 91 11.73 -7.08 0.91
CA ARG A 91 11.39 -6.33 -0.31
C ARG A 91 11.81 -4.86 -0.20
N TRP A 92 11.97 -4.35 1.01
CA TRP A 92 12.38 -2.97 1.31
C TRP A 92 13.89 -2.87 1.60
N GLY A 93 14.65 -3.96 1.39
CA GLY A 93 16.09 -3.99 1.66
C GLY A 93 16.45 -3.99 3.14
N ILE A 94 15.49 -4.27 4.02
CA ILE A 94 15.71 -4.36 5.47
C ILE A 94 16.13 -5.80 5.78
N VAL A 95 17.33 -5.97 6.37
CA VAL A 95 17.80 -7.27 6.85
C VAL A 95 16.81 -7.80 7.89
N ALA A 96 16.11 -8.89 7.57
CA ALA A 96 14.99 -9.33 8.39
C ALA A 96 14.89 -10.85 8.50
N PHE A 97 14.70 -11.30 9.74
CA PHE A 97 14.06 -12.57 10.04
C PHE A 97 12.58 -12.46 9.68
N ILE A 98 12.08 -13.36 8.82
CA ILE A 98 10.70 -13.31 8.29
C ILE A 98 9.66 -13.96 9.23
N GLY A 99 10.10 -14.69 10.25
CA GLY A 99 9.21 -15.37 11.18
C GLY A 99 8.43 -14.40 12.07
N CYS A 100 7.28 -14.84 12.55
CA CYS A 100 6.48 -14.11 13.53
C CYS A 100 7.19 -14.11 14.90
N PRO A 101 7.45 -12.94 15.51
CA PRO A 101 8.13 -12.85 16.81
C PRO A 101 7.24 -13.33 17.96
N ILE A 102 5.93 -13.38 17.74
CA ILE A 102 4.92 -13.73 18.73
C ILE A 102 4.77 -15.25 18.84
N CYS A 103 4.41 -15.94 17.74
CA CYS A 103 4.23 -17.40 17.77
C CYS A 103 5.52 -18.18 17.49
N ARG A 104 6.51 -17.57 16.83
CA ARG A 104 7.78 -18.17 16.41
C ARG A 104 7.67 -19.45 15.57
N ALA A 105 6.48 -19.71 15.00
CA ALA A 105 6.18 -20.95 14.28
C ALA A 105 6.12 -20.74 12.77
N ASN A 106 5.50 -19.65 12.32
CA ASN A 106 5.28 -19.36 10.90
C ASN A 106 5.82 -17.98 10.52
N GLU A 107 5.90 -17.74 9.22
CA GLU A 107 6.21 -16.43 8.64
C GLU A 107 5.19 -15.37 9.06
N GLU A 108 5.67 -14.16 9.33
CA GLU A 108 4.80 -13.03 9.65
C GLU A 108 4.24 -12.44 8.35
N THR A 109 3.09 -12.96 7.93
CA THR A 109 2.25 -12.39 6.86
C THR A 109 1.01 -11.70 7.46
N ILE A 110 0.31 -10.89 6.66
CA ILE A 110 -0.93 -10.23 7.09
C ILE A 110 -1.99 -11.25 7.58
N PRO A 111 -2.36 -12.30 6.82
CA PRO A 111 -3.32 -13.30 7.32
C PRO A 111 -2.80 -14.01 8.56
N HIS A 112 -1.48 -14.21 8.69
CA HIS A 112 -0.91 -14.80 9.89
C HIS A 112 -1.14 -13.92 11.12
N ILE A 113 -0.72 -12.67 11.11
CA ILE A 113 -0.84 -11.81 12.30
C ILE A 113 -2.30 -11.51 12.67
N ILE A 114 -3.19 -11.43 11.68
CA ILE A 114 -4.60 -11.11 11.90
C ILE A 114 -5.36 -12.35 12.36
N ARG A 115 -5.04 -13.54 11.86
CA ARG A 115 -5.89 -14.73 12.00
C ARG A 115 -5.12 -16.00 12.35
N ASP A 116 -4.07 -16.36 11.61
CA ASP A 116 -3.48 -17.70 11.72
C ASP A 116 -2.45 -17.87 12.85
N CYS A 117 -1.97 -16.78 13.42
CA CYS A 117 -1.09 -16.78 14.59
C CYS A 117 -1.83 -17.38 15.78
N THR A 118 -1.20 -18.35 16.46
CA THR A 118 -1.78 -19.01 17.65
C THR A 118 -2.26 -18.00 18.69
N ASN A 119 -1.52 -16.91 18.89
CA ASN A 119 -1.92 -15.84 19.80
C ASN A 119 -3.13 -15.05 19.29
N ALA A 120 -3.19 -14.74 17.99
CA ALA A 120 -4.36 -14.10 17.39
C ALA A 120 -5.60 -15.00 17.50
N ARG A 121 -5.46 -16.31 17.22
CA ARG A 121 -6.53 -17.31 17.38
C ARG A 121 -7.08 -17.34 18.81
N ASN A 122 -6.21 -17.30 19.81
CA ASN A 122 -6.62 -17.28 21.22
C ASN A 122 -7.46 -16.05 21.55
N VAL A 123 -7.11 -14.87 21.03
CA VAL A 123 -7.91 -13.65 21.20
C VAL A 123 -9.26 -13.80 20.51
N TRP A 124 -9.25 -14.25 19.26
CA TRP A 124 -10.47 -14.46 18.48
C TRP A 124 -11.42 -15.47 19.10
N SER A 125 -10.91 -16.55 19.69
CA SER A 125 -11.75 -17.57 20.35
C SER A 125 -12.55 -17.02 21.55
N GLN A 126 -12.08 -15.93 22.16
CA GLN A 126 -12.75 -15.28 23.30
C GLN A 126 -13.85 -14.31 22.85
N ILE A 127 -13.76 -13.79 21.61
CA ILE A 127 -14.66 -12.76 21.08
C ILE A 127 -15.72 -13.37 20.15
N ILE A 128 -15.34 -14.35 19.34
CA ILE A 128 -16.19 -14.91 18.29
C ILE A 128 -17.07 -16.05 18.84
N TRP A 129 -18.36 -15.95 18.52
CA TRP A 129 -19.35 -17.00 18.77
C TRP A 129 -18.95 -18.31 18.09
N THR A 130 -19.22 -19.43 18.77
CA THR A 130 -18.84 -20.78 18.35
C THR A 130 -19.26 -21.09 16.91
N GLN A 131 -20.43 -20.61 16.48
CA GLN A 131 -20.97 -20.83 15.14
C GLN A 131 -20.15 -20.22 13.98
N TYR A 132 -19.32 -19.21 14.25
CA TYR A 132 -18.49 -18.56 13.22
C TYR A 132 -17.03 -19.04 13.24
N ARG A 133 -16.66 -19.94 14.16
CA ARG A 133 -15.27 -20.40 14.31
C ARG A 133 -14.80 -21.22 13.12
N GLU A 134 -15.64 -22.07 12.56
CA GLU A 134 -15.30 -22.89 11.38
C GLU A 134 -15.08 -22.03 10.13
N PHE A 135 -15.81 -20.92 10.01
CA PHE A 135 -15.64 -19.97 8.91
C PHE A 135 -14.31 -19.21 9.02
N LEU A 136 -13.94 -18.79 10.23
CA LEU A 136 -12.70 -18.04 10.45
C LEU A 136 -11.46 -18.92 10.54
N PHE A 137 -11.59 -20.18 10.97
CA PHE A 137 -10.48 -21.12 11.07
C PHE A 137 -10.81 -22.44 10.36
N PRO A 138 -10.96 -22.44 9.03
CA PRO A 138 -11.07 -23.68 8.28
C PRO A 138 -9.74 -24.44 8.42
N ASN A 139 -9.79 -25.70 8.87
CA ASN A 139 -8.66 -26.62 9.09
C ASN A 139 -7.89 -26.51 10.42
N SER A 140 -8.52 -26.09 11.52
CA SER A 140 -7.87 -26.04 12.85
C SER A 140 -8.41 -27.04 13.90
N PHE A 141 -8.99 -28.15 13.47
CA PHE A 141 -9.33 -29.30 14.31
C PHE A 141 -8.82 -30.59 13.67
#